data_AF-A0A933U2U3-F1
#
_entry.id   AF-A0A933U2U3-F1
#
_cell.length_a   1.000
_cell.length_b   1.000
_cell.length_c   1.000
_cell.angle_alpha   90.00
_cell.angle_beta   90.00
_cell.angle_gamma   90.00
#
_symmetry.space_group_name_H-M   'P 1'
#
loop_
_entity.id
_entity.type
_entity.pdbx_description
1 polymer ?
#
loop_
_entity_poly.entity_id
_entity_poly.type
_entity_poly.pdbx_seq_one_letter_code
_entity_poly.pdbx_strand_id
1 'polypeptide(L)'
;ARGAPARGAELDLEREPDLAPVLAAVAAAAAWNTGARSVLHGLGTLPGKESSRIAVLAEGLSALGFAAEAGKDSLAIAPGARRANEPVELDPRGDHRMAFAFALLGLLREGVFVRDPACVGKSWPGFWTDLARAGVRVVERA
;
A
#
# COMPACT_ATOMS: atom_id res chain seq x y z
N ALA A 1 -4.89 -9.55 17.88
CA ALA A 1 -3.97 -10.61 17.44
C ALA A 1 -2.61 -9.97 17.16
N ARG A 2 -1.51 -10.50 17.71
CA ARG A 2 -0.14 -10.08 17.35
C ARG A 2 0.34 -11.07 16.29
N GLY A 3 0.56 -10.61 15.07
CA GLY A 3 1.06 -11.45 13.99
C GLY A 3 1.46 -10.60 12.80
N ALA A 4 2.67 -10.80 12.30
CA ALA A 4 3.12 -10.25 11.04
C ALA A 4 2.72 -11.21 9.91
N PRO A 5 2.36 -10.72 8.71
CA PRO A 5 2.16 -11.58 7.55
C PRO A 5 3.39 -12.46 7.32
N ALA A 6 3.22 -13.78 7.39
CA ALA A 6 4.32 -14.74 7.48
C ALA A 6 4.62 -15.47 6.15
N ARG A 7 3.84 -15.24 5.10
CA ARG A 7 4.03 -15.89 3.79
C ARG A 7 3.51 -15.00 2.66
N GLY A 8 4.12 -15.19 1.48
CA GLY A 8 3.59 -14.63 0.24
C GLY A 8 2.30 -15.32 -0.18
N ALA A 9 1.60 -14.74 -1.14
CA ALA A 9 0.35 -15.29 -1.67
C ALA A 9 0.16 -14.92 -3.14
N GLU A 10 -0.49 -15.82 -3.88
CA GLU A 10 -1.10 -15.51 -5.18
C GLU A 10 -2.60 -15.37 -4.95
N LEU A 11 -3.15 -14.18 -5.23
CA LEU A 11 -4.55 -13.85 -4.96
C LEU A 11 -5.23 -13.39 -6.23
N ASP A 12 -6.33 -14.03 -6.60
CA ASP A 12 -7.22 -13.55 -7.65
C ASP A 12 -8.27 -12.61 -7.04
N LEU A 13 -8.27 -11.37 -7.50
CA LEU A 13 -9.16 -10.31 -7.04
C LEU A 13 -10.15 -9.87 -8.10
N GLU A 14 -10.40 -10.66 -9.16
CA GLU A 14 -11.32 -10.28 -10.25
C GLU A 14 -12.69 -9.84 -9.74
N ARG A 15 -13.21 -10.51 -8.71
CA ARG A 15 -14.52 -10.20 -8.10
C ARG A 15 -14.46 -9.05 -7.09
N GLU A 16 -13.29 -8.79 -6.50
CA GLU A 16 -13.09 -7.78 -5.46
C GLU A 16 -11.80 -6.96 -5.69
N PRO A 17 -11.63 -6.32 -6.87
CA PRO A 17 -10.39 -5.65 -7.24
C PRO A 17 -10.08 -4.45 -6.33
N ASP A 18 -11.14 -3.96 -5.70
CA ASP A 18 -11.17 -2.88 -4.75
C ASP A 18 -10.37 -3.16 -3.45
N LEU A 19 -10.12 -4.44 -3.12
CA LEU A 19 -9.28 -4.86 -2.00
C LEU A 19 -7.78 -4.80 -2.31
N ALA A 20 -7.40 -4.71 -3.59
CA ALA A 20 -6.01 -4.77 -4.02
C ALA A 20 -5.08 -3.77 -3.31
N PRO A 21 -5.46 -2.50 -3.05
CA PRO A 21 -4.58 -1.56 -2.36
C PRO A 21 -4.15 -2.04 -0.96
N VAL A 22 -5.11 -2.50 -0.15
CA VAL A 22 -4.83 -2.96 1.22
C VAL A 22 -4.07 -4.29 1.17
N LEU A 23 -4.45 -5.21 0.28
CA LEU A 23 -3.75 -6.50 0.13
C LEU A 23 -2.33 -6.33 -0.39
N ALA A 24 -2.05 -5.31 -1.21
CA ALA A 24 -0.71 -4.96 -1.65
C ALA A 24 0.17 -4.53 -0.46
N ALA A 25 -0.37 -3.74 0.48
CA ALA A 25 0.36 -3.38 1.69
C ALA A 25 0.64 -4.59 2.61
N VAL A 26 -0.31 -5.52 2.72
CA VAL A 26 -0.12 -6.80 3.45
C VAL A 26 0.94 -7.68 2.77
N ALA A 27 0.92 -7.76 1.43
CA ALA A 27 1.92 -8.47 0.66
C ALA A 27 3.33 -7.85 0.81
N ALA A 28 3.42 -6.52 0.82
CA ALA A 28 4.67 -5.80 1.11
C ALA A 28 5.19 -6.12 2.52
N ALA A 29 4.30 -6.19 3.51
CA ALA A 29 4.67 -6.62 4.85
C ALA A 29 5.20 -8.06 4.89
N ALA A 30 4.60 -8.99 4.14
CA ALA A 30 5.12 -10.35 4.02
C ALA A 30 6.51 -10.38 3.39
N ALA A 31 6.70 -9.67 2.27
CA ALA A 31 8.00 -9.52 1.62
C ALA A 31 9.06 -8.93 2.57
N TRP A 32 8.69 -7.90 3.33
CA TRP A 32 9.57 -7.24 4.31
C TRP A 32 10.00 -8.18 5.45
N ASN A 33 9.09 -9.01 5.94
CA ASN A 33 9.36 -9.84 7.12
C ASN A 33 10.01 -11.19 6.78
N THR A 34 9.67 -11.79 5.64
CA THR A 34 10.07 -13.18 5.33
C THR A 34 10.81 -13.33 4.02
N GLY A 35 10.89 -12.28 3.20
CA GLY A 35 11.49 -12.37 1.87
C GLY A 35 10.56 -12.97 0.82
N ALA A 36 9.30 -13.27 1.15
CA ALA A 36 8.38 -13.94 0.23
C ALA A 36 7.80 -12.99 -0.84
N ARG A 37 7.66 -13.50 -2.06
CA ARG A 37 6.96 -12.82 -3.17
C ARG A 37 5.46 -13.09 -3.11
N SER A 38 4.66 -12.10 -3.52
CA SER A 38 3.21 -12.21 -3.73
C SER A 38 2.82 -11.70 -5.11
N VAL A 39 1.70 -12.18 -5.63
CA VAL A 39 1.10 -11.68 -6.88
C VAL A 39 -0.40 -11.49 -6.68
N LEU A 40 -0.90 -10.31 -7.04
CA LEU A 40 -2.32 -10.01 -7.08
C LEU A 40 -2.76 -10.04 -8.55
N HIS A 41 -3.81 -10.79 -8.87
CA HIS A 41 -4.39 -10.94 -10.21
C HIS A 41 -5.83 -10.37 -10.26
N GLY A 42 -6.43 -10.34 -11.44
CA GLY A 42 -7.82 -9.88 -11.61
C GLY A 42 -7.98 -8.35 -11.51
N LEU A 43 -6.90 -7.60 -11.72
CA LEU A 43 -6.85 -6.15 -11.51
C LEU A 43 -7.22 -5.33 -12.75
N GLY A 44 -7.68 -5.96 -13.84
CA GLY A 44 -7.88 -5.30 -15.14
C GLY A 44 -8.82 -4.08 -15.13
N THR A 45 -9.67 -3.93 -14.11
CA THR A 45 -10.56 -2.76 -13.97
C THR A 45 -9.94 -1.58 -13.24
N LEU A 46 -8.80 -1.79 -12.56
CA LEU A 46 -8.15 -0.79 -11.70
C LEU A 46 -7.53 0.41 -12.44
N PRO A 47 -6.99 0.28 -13.68
CA PRO A 47 -6.49 1.45 -14.41
C PRO A 47 -7.55 2.53 -14.69
N GLY A 48 -8.84 2.16 -14.74
CA GLY A 48 -9.95 3.08 -15.00
C GLY A 48 -10.68 3.60 -13.75
N LYS A 49 -10.11 3.43 -12.55
CA LYS A 49 -10.70 3.92 -11.29
C LYS A 49 -10.29 5.37 -11.00
N GLU A 50 -10.55 5.85 -9.79
CA GLU A 50 -10.23 7.22 -9.33
C GLU A 50 -8.76 7.62 -9.61
N SER A 51 -7.86 6.64 -9.63
CA SER A 51 -6.52 6.72 -10.22
C SER A 51 -6.22 5.45 -11.01
N SER A 52 -5.11 5.43 -11.74
CA SER A 52 -4.51 4.18 -12.22
C SER A 52 -3.92 3.40 -11.03
N ARG A 53 -4.78 2.77 -10.22
CA ARG A 53 -4.43 2.23 -8.89
C ARG A 53 -3.26 1.24 -8.94
N ILE A 54 -3.15 0.41 -9.98
CA ILE A 54 -2.02 -0.52 -10.14
C ILE A 54 -0.70 0.26 -10.26
N ALA A 55 -0.68 1.30 -11.11
CA ALA A 55 0.51 2.12 -11.30
C ALA A 55 0.88 2.88 -10.03
N VAL A 56 -0.11 3.50 -9.36
CA VAL A 56 0.13 4.24 -8.11
C VAL A 56 0.64 3.32 -7.00
N LEU A 57 0.12 2.09 -6.90
CA LEU A 57 0.64 1.09 -5.96
C LEU A 57 2.07 0.69 -6.30
N ALA A 58 2.35 0.35 -7.55
CA ALA A 58 3.68 -0.07 -7.98
C ALA A 58 4.73 1.01 -7.76
N GLU A 59 4.41 2.27 -8.08
CA GLU A 59 5.27 3.43 -7.82
C GLU A 59 5.55 3.61 -6.32
N GLY A 60 4.50 3.58 -5.49
CA GLY A 60 4.66 3.77 -4.05
C GLY A 60 5.44 2.64 -3.37
N LEU A 61 5.19 1.39 -3.77
CA LEU A 61 5.97 0.24 -3.32
C LEU A 61 7.44 0.33 -3.75
N SER A 62 7.68 0.72 -5.00
CA SER A 62 9.04 0.91 -5.53
C SER A 62 9.79 2.02 -4.80
N ALA A 63 9.11 3.13 -4.48
CA ALA A 63 9.68 4.23 -3.71
C ALA A 63 10.12 3.80 -2.29
N LEU A 64 9.45 2.81 -1.71
CA LEU A 64 9.84 2.18 -0.44
C LEU A 64 10.93 1.11 -0.57
N GLY A 65 11.39 0.82 -1.79
CA GLY A 65 12.44 -0.15 -2.08
C GLY A 65 11.96 -1.58 -2.27
N PHE A 66 10.67 -1.82 -2.52
CA PHE A 66 10.18 -3.13 -2.97
C PHE A 66 10.42 -3.32 -4.48
N ALA A 67 10.57 -4.56 -4.91
CA ALA A 67 10.45 -4.90 -6.33
C ALA A 67 8.94 -5.06 -6.64
N ALA A 68 8.34 -4.04 -7.25
CA ALA A 68 6.93 -4.02 -7.58
C ALA A 68 6.73 -3.89 -9.10
N GLU A 69 6.11 -4.91 -9.69
CA GLU A 69 5.89 -4.98 -11.14
C GLU A 69 4.40 -4.93 -11.45
N ALA A 70 3.97 -3.83 -12.09
CA ALA A 70 2.63 -3.66 -12.61
C ALA A 70 2.49 -4.38 -13.95
N GLY A 71 1.66 -5.42 -14.00
CA GLY A 71 1.18 -6.03 -15.23
C GLY A 71 -0.08 -5.35 -15.76
N LYS A 72 -0.65 -5.90 -16.84
CA LYS A 72 -1.92 -5.42 -17.42
C LYS A 72 -3.09 -5.54 -16.44
N ASP A 73 -3.13 -6.63 -15.69
CA ASP A 73 -4.21 -7.05 -14.79
C ASP A 73 -3.66 -7.66 -13.49
N SER A 74 -2.39 -7.39 -13.17
CA SER A 74 -1.72 -7.97 -12.03
C SER A 74 -0.69 -7.02 -11.41
N LEU A 75 -0.34 -7.29 -10.17
CA LEU A 75 0.72 -6.62 -9.43
C LEU A 75 1.55 -7.66 -8.69
N ALA A 76 2.82 -7.82 -9.08
CA ALA A 76 3.78 -8.65 -8.36
C ALA A 76 4.57 -7.80 -7.37
N ILE A 77 4.76 -8.32 -6.15
CA ILE A 77 5.43 -7.63 -5.04
C ILE A 77 6.45 -8.59 -4.44
N ALA A 78 7.71 -8.19 -4.43
CA ALA A 78 8.82 -8.95 -3.88
C ALA A 78 9.77 -8.06 -3.06
N PRO A 79 10.64 -8.63 -2.23
CA PRO A 79 11.70 -7.87 -1.59
C PRO A 79 12.58 -7.19 -2.65
N GLY A 80 12.91 -5.92 -2.48
CA GLY A 80 13.87 -5.24 -3.34
C GLY A 80 15.31 -5.34 -2.83
N ALA A 81 16.25 -4.87 -3.65
CA ALA A 81 17.68 -4.99 -3.41
C ALA A 81 18.21 -4.08 -2.27
N ARG A 82 17.50 -2.98 -1.97
CA ARG A 82 17.80 -2.07 -0.86
C ARG A 82 16.52 -1.56 -0.23
N ARG A 83 16.48 -1.59 1.10
CA ARG A 83 15.49 -0.83 1.86
C ARG A 83 15.94 0.63 1.81
N ALA A 84 15.14 1.50 1.18
CA ALA A 84 15.37 2.92 1.31
C ALA A 84 15.28 3.26 2.80
N ASN A 85 16.27 3.96 3.35
CA ASN A 85 16.23 4.51 4.72
C ASN A 85 15.93 6.01 4.72
N GLU A 86 15.89 6.62 3.54
CA GLU A 86 15.50 8.01 3.38
C GLU A 86 13.99 8.18 3.58
N PRO A 87 13.53 9.35 4.04
CA PRO A 87 12.11 9.69 4.02
C PRO A 87 11.51 9.54 2.62
N VAL A 88 10.32 8.93 2.54
CA VAL A 88 9.59 8.70 1.29
C VAL A 88 8.22 9.38 1.40
N GLU A 89 7.85 10.10 0.36
CA GLU A 89 6.55 10.74 0.26
C GLU A 89 5.72 10.07 -0.84
N LEU A 90 4.54 9.60 -0.49
CA LEU A 90 3.64 8.83 -1.34
C LEU A 90 2.42 9.66 -1.71
N ASP A 91 2.05 9.65 -2.99
CA ASP A 91 0.92 10.41 -3.51
C ASP A 91 -0.27 9.52 -3.79
N PRO A 92 -1.36 9.60 -3.02
CA PRO A 92 -2.56 8.83 -3.30
C PRO A 92 -3.29 9.30 -4.58
N ARG A 93 -2.87 10.43 -5.19
CA ARG A 93 -3.49 11.06 -6.36
C ARG A 93 -4.99 11.29 -6.16
N GLY A 94 -5.36 11.71 -4.94
CA GLY A 94 -6.74 11.94 -4.52
C GLY A 94 -7.57 10.68 -4.29
N ASP A 95 -7.00 9.48 -4.39
CA ASP A 95 -7.69 8.21 -4.15
C ASP A 95 -7.59 7.79 -2.67
N HIS A 96 -8.73 7.79 -1.97
CA HIS A 96 -8.79 7.46 -0.55
C HIS A 96 -8.28 6.05 -0.22
N ARG A 97 -8.44 5.09 -1.15
CA ARG A 97 -7.97 3.72 -0.92
C ARG A 97 -6.47 3.60 -1.07
N MET A 98 -5.88 4.42 -1.93
CA MET A 98 -4.42 4.56 -2.00
C MET A 98 -3.88 5.16 -0.70
N ALA A 99 -4.53 6.18 -0.16
CA ALA A 99 -4.15 6.75 1.14
C ALA A 99 -4.22 5.72 2.28
N PHE A 100 -5.27 4.87 2.30
CA PHE A 100 -5.35 3.77 3.27
C PHE A 100 -4.20 2.77 3.12
N ALA A 101 -3.90 2.35 1.89
CA ALA A 101 -2.79 1.45 1.63
C ALA A 101 -1.45 2.05 2.06
N PHE A 102 -1.22 3.33 1.76
CA PHE A 102 0.03 4.02 2.11
C PHE A 102 0.20 4.24 3.61
N ALA A 103 -0.89 4.49 4.33
CA ALA A 103 -0.85 4.50 5.79
C ALA A 103 -0.37 3.15 6.37
N LEU A 104 -0.84 2.03 5.81
CA LEU A 104 -0.39 0.69 6.20
C LEU A 104 1.07 0.43 5.83
N LEU A 105 1.53 0.89 4.67
CA LEU A 105 2.94 0.82 4.29
C LEU A 105 3.84 1.62 5.26
N GLY A 106 3.35 2.73 5.80
CA GLY A 106 4.04 3.51 6.83
C GLY A 106 4.23 2.78 8.16
N LEU A 107 3.54 1.65 8.38
CA LEU A 107 3.78 0.80 9.55
C LEU A 107 5.04 -0.07 9.42
N LEU A 108 5.60 -0.19 8.22
CA LEU A 108 6.78 -1.03 7.96
C LEU A 108 8.08 -0.37 8.41
N ARG A 109 8.13 0.97 8.36
CA ARG A 109 9.29 1.78 8.77
C ARG A 109 8.88 3.24 9.00
N GLU A 110 9.68 3.93 9.79
CA GLU A 110 9.56 5.38 9.94
C GLU A 110 9.94 6.13 8.65
N GLY A 111 9.44 7.36 8.54
CA GLY A 111 9.76 8.26 7.43
C GLY A 111 8.90 8.07 6.18
N VAL A 112 7.72 7.44 6.29
CA VAL A 112 6.75 7.37 5.19
C VAL A 112 5.69 8.46 5.40
N PHE A 113 5.53 9.33 4.42
CA PHE A 113 4.57 10.43 4.42
C PHE A 113 3.54 10.22 3.32
N VAL A 114 2.29 10.58 3.58
CA VAL A 114 1.18 10.49 2.61
C VAL A 114 0.74 11.92 2.25
N ARG A 115 0.81 12.26 0.97
CA ARG A 115 0.30 13.55 0.47
C ARG A 115 -1.22 13.60 0.52
N ASP A 116 -1.76 14.81 0.63
CA ASP A 116 -3.20 15.07 0.66
C ASP A 116 -3.95 14.11 1.60
N PRO A 117 -3.64 14.13 2.92
CA PRO A 117 -4.28 13.22 3.88
C PRO A 117 -5.80 13.44 3.96
N ALA A 118 -6.31 14.59 3.50
CA ALA A 118 -7.74 14.88 3.49
C ALA A 118 -8.53 14.04 2.47
N CYS A 119 -7.89 13.43 1.46
CA CYS A 119 -8.58 12.65 0.44
C CYS A 119 -9.37 11.45 1.01
N VAL A 120 -8.99 10.95 2.19
CA VAL A 120 -9.72 9.91 2.95
C VAL A 120 -11.17 10.30 3.27
N GLY A 121 -11.48 11.60 3.33
CA GLY A 121 -12.80 12.14 3.65
C GLY A 121 -13.91 11.72 2.69
N LYS A 122 -13.57 11.19 1.50
CA LYS A 122 -14.54 10.62 0.55
C LYS A 122 -15.31 9.42 1.14
N SER A 123 -14.70 8.64 2.03
CA SER A 123 -15.33 7.45 2.60
C SER A 123 -15.08 7.27 4.10
N TRP A 124 -13.99 7.79 4.64
CA TRP A 124 -13.66 7.69 6.07
C TRP A 124 -13.00 8.97 6.60
N PRO A 125 -13.79 10.03 6.89
CA PRO A 125 -13.26 11.30 7.40
C PRO A 125 -12.43 11.19 8.68
N GLY A 126 -12.77 10.23 9.57
CA GLY A 126 -12.07 10.00 10.84
C GLY A 126 -10.81 9.12 10.74
N PHE A 127 -10.41 8.68 9.54
CA PHE A 127 -9.42 7.61 9.36
C PHE A 127 -8.12 7.78 10.17
N TRP A 128 -7.48 8.94 10.08
CA TRP A 128 -6.21 9.21 10.79
C TRP A 128 -6.38 9.26 12.30
N THR A 129 -7.51 9.78 12.78
CA THR A 129 -7.84 9.78 14.22
C THR A 129 -8.08 8.36 14.71
N ASP A 130 -8.77 7.54 13.93
CA ASP A 130 -9.05 6.15 14.29
C ASP A 130 -7.77 5.29 14.27
N LEU A 131 -6.85 5.52 13.33
CA LEU A 131 -5.51 4.92 13.37
C LEU A 131 -4.73 5.32 14.63
N ALA A 132 -4.75 6.60 14.99
CA ALA A 132 -4.09 7.07 16.21
C ALA A 132 -4.69 6.43 17.47
N ARG A 133 -6.02 6.31 17.53
CA ARG A 133 -6.74 5.60 18.61
C ARG A 133 -6.42 4.11 18.66
N ALA A 134 -6.13 3.49 17.51
CA ALA A 134 -5.66 2.10 17.43
C ALA A 134 -4.19 1.92 17.86
N GLY A 135 -3.50 3.01 18.23
CA GLY A 135 -2.12 2.98 18.73
C GLY A 135 -1.04 3.23 17.67
N VAL A 136 -1.43 3.62 16.45
CA VAL A 136 -0.48 4.04 15.41
C VAL A 136 -0.01 5.47 15.67
N ARG A 137 1.31 5.70 15.68
CA ARG A 137 1.85 7.06 15.76
C ARG A 137 1.68 7.76 14.42
N VAL A 138 0.71 8.67 14.33
CA VAL A 138 0.52 9.56 13.18
C VAL A 138 1.17 10.91 13.51
N VAL A 139 1.97 11.44 12.59
CA VAL A 139 2.63 12.75 12.74
C VAL A 139 2.33 13.60 11.52
N GLU A 140 2.07 14.89 11.75
CA GLU A 140 2.01 15.88 10.68
C GLU A 140 3.41 16.43 10.41
N ARG A 141 3.74 16.59 9.13
CA ARG A 141 4.99 17.21 8.70
C ARG A 141 4.70 18.66 8.36
N ALA A 142 5.32 19.57 9.10
CA ALA A 142 5.29 21.01 8.84
C ALA A 142 6.09 21.38 7.58
#